data_AF-K2RY93-F1
#
_entry.id   AF-K2RY93-F1
#
_cell.length_a   1.000
_cell.length_b   1.000
_cell.length_c   1.000
_cell.angle_alpha   90.00
_cell.angle_beta   90.00
_cell.angle_gamma   90.00
#
_symmetry.space_group_name_H-M   'P 1'
#
loop_
_entity.id
_entity.type
_entity.pdbx_description
1 polymer ?
#
loop_
_entity_poly.entity_id
_entity_poly.type
_entity_poly.pdbx_seq_one_letter_code
_entity_poly.pdbx_strand_id
1 'polypeptide(L)'
;MYNFTTFDVMGDLTFGEALGLLEASEYSPWVKAIFSTVKSTTILATINSNFPTLGAIIRRYIVPQSLMEQRKMHAAYAKERVDSRLAKQTDRPDIWTFVLRHNDSGKGMNSGEMHANGAFLMLAGTETTATLLSGLTYHLLRNPDKLQKLTAEIRSTFASPDDMNMLSLGRLT
;
A
#
# COMPACT_ATOMS: atom_id res chain seq x y z
N MET A 1 -8.00 12.39 1.31
CA MET A 1 -8.37 12.02 -0.08
C MET A 1 -7.31 11.13 -0.72
N TYR A 2 -6.11 11.61 -1.07
CA TYR A 2 -5.09 10.77 -1.75
C TYR A 2 -4.68 9.50 -1.00
N ASN A 3 -4.53 9.55 0.33
CA ASN A 3 -4.28 8.33 1.10
C ASN A 3 -5.42 7.32 0.90
N PHE A 4 -6.69 7.73 1.09
CA PHE A 4 -7.83 6.84 0.89
C PHE A 4 -7.85 6.22 -0.51
N THR A 5 -7.65 7.04 -1.55
CA THR A 5 -7.60 6.58 -2.95
C THR A 5 -6.49 5.56 -3.18
N THR A 6 -5.27 5.84 -2.72
CA THR A 6 -4.12 4.94 -2.94
C THR A 6 -4.26 3.64 -2.15
N PHE A 7 -4.81 3.69 -0.93
CA PHE A 7 -5.16 2.49 -0.18
C PHE A 7 -6.25 1.65 -0.86
N ASP A 8 -7.26 2.27 -1.45
CA ASP A 8 -8.29 1.54 -2.22
C ASP A 8 -7.70 0.90 -3.49
N VAL A 9 -6.87 1.63 -4.24
CA VAL A 9 -6.17 1.10 -5.43
C VAL A 9 -5.25 -0.06 -5.05
N MET A 10 -4.48 0.07 -3.97
CA MET A 10 -3.55 -0.98 -3.56
C MET A 10 -4.28 -2.17 -2.93
N GLY A 11 -5.39 -1.94 -2.22
CA GLY A 11 -6.28 -2.99 -1.76
C GLY A 11 -6.84 -3.79 -2.92
N ASP A 12 -7.29 -3.09 -3.98
CA ASP A 12 -7.78 -3.73 -5.18
C ASP A 12 -6.70 -4.57 -5.88
N LEU A 13 -5.52 -4.00 -6.12
CA LEU A 13 -4.39 -4.70 -6.76
C LEU A 13 -3.79 -5.85 -5.92
N THR A 14 -3.87 -5.77 -4.58
CA THR A 14 -3.30 -6.79 -3.70
C THR A 14 -4.32 -7.84 -3.29
N PHE A 15 -5.57 -7.49 -3.03
CA PHE A 15 -6.56 -8.40 -2.46
C PHE A 15 -7.74 -8.70 -3.39
N GLY A 16 -7.79 -8.08 -4.56
CA GLY A 16 -8.90 -8.24 -5.48
C GLY A 16 -10.13 -7.41 -5.14
N GLU A 17 -10.03 -6.50 -4.16
CA GLU A 17 -11.15 -5.70 -3.67
C GLU A 17 -10.68 -4.35 -3.09
N ALA A 18 -11.43 -3.28 -3.37
CA ALA A 18 -11.20 -1.99 -2.74
C ALA A 18 -11.53 -2.05 -1.23
N LEU A 19 -10.93 -1.14 -0.44
CA LEU A 19 -11.14 -1.08 1.01
C LEU A 19 -12.33 -0.18 1.40
N GLY A 20 -12.88 0.57 0.44
CA GLY A 20 -14.02 1.48 0.63
C GLY A 20 -13.65 2.78 1.38
N LEU A 21 -12.36 3.09 1.51
CA LEU A 21 -11.91 4.19 2.36
C LEU A 21 -12.21 5.56 1.75
N LEU A 22 -12.15 5.67 0.41
CA LEU A 22 -12.42 6.92 -0.28
C LEU A 22 -13.90 7.29 -0.19
N GLU A 23 -14.77 6.30 -0.42
CA GLU A 23 -16.23 6.47 -0.33
C GLU A 23 -16.64 6.83 1.10
N ALA A 24 -16.15 6.09 2.10
CA ALA A 24 -16.44 6.36 3.51
C ALA A 24 -15.73 7.63 4.04
N SER A 25 -14.70 8.11 3.35
CA SER A 25 -13.80 9.17 3.82
C SER A 25 -13.20 8.93 5.22
N GLU A 26 -13.06 7.66 5.60
CA GLU A 26 -12.54 7.24 6.89
C GLU A 26 -11.54 6.09 6.73
N TYR A 27 -10.44 6.12 7.50
CA TYR A 27 -9.57 4.96 7.61
C TYR A 27 -10.22 3.85 8.44
N SER A 28 -10.13 2.62 7.95
CA SER A 28 -10.42 1.45 8.77
C SER A 28 -9.45 1.36 9.97
N PRO A 29 -9.86 0.72 11.07
CA PRO A 29 -8.97 0.50 12.23
C PRO A 29 -7.64 -0.16 11.84
N TRP A 30 -7.67 -1.06 10.85
CA TRP A 30 -6.49 -1.72 10.31
C TRP A 30 -5.53 -0.73 9.62
N VAL A 31 -6.02 0.17 8.76
CA VAL A 31 -5.17 1.16 8.09
C VAL A 31 -4.60 2.17 9.08
N LYS A 32 -5.39 2.60 10.09
CA LYS A 32 -4.89 3.44 11.19
C LYS A 32 -3.72 2.75 11.92
N ALA A 33 -3.77 1.42 12.10
CA ALA A 33 -2.72 0.65 12.76
C ALA A 33 -1.44 0.46 11.91
N ILE A 34 -1.49 0.65 10.59
CA ILE A 34 -0.30 0.57 9.73
C ILE A 34 0.72 1.64 10.13
N PHE A 35 0.28 2.90 10.22
CA PHE A 35 1.17 4.03 10.54
C PHE A 35 1.77 3.93 11.94
N SER A 36 1.00 3.49 12.94
CA SER A 36 1.53 3.24 14.30
C SER A 36 2.57 2.13 14.29
N THR A 37 2.31 1.06 13.53
CA THR A 37 3.22 -0.08 13.41
C THR A 37 4.54 0.33 12.78
N VAL A 38 4.56 1.15 11.73
CA VAL A 38 5.80 1.64 11.11
C VAL A 38 6.68 2.34 12.13
N LYS A 39 6.14 3.36 12.81
CA LYS A 39 6.90 4.16 13.78
C LYS A 39 7.47 3.29 14.90
N SER A 40 6.63 2.44 15.50
CA SER A 40 7.06 1.54 16.58
C SER A 40 8.09 0.52 16.10
N THR A 41 7.99 0.03 14.86
CA THR A 41 8.94 -0.93 14.31
C THR A 41 10.29 -0.31 14.02
N THR A 42 10.32 0.89 13.46
CA THR A 42 11.57 1.62 13.23
C THR A 42 12.29 1.90 14.55
N ILE A 43 11.58 2.40 15.57
CA ILE A 43 12.19 2.69 16.88
C ILE A 43 12.78 1.42 17.50
N LEU A 44 11.99 0.33 17.55
CA LEU A 44 12.45 -0.92 18.16
C LEU A 44 13.59 -1.57 17.37
N ALA A 45 13.55 -1.53 16.04
CA ALA A 45 14.63 -2.02 15.20
C ALA A 45 15.94 -1.25 15.46
N THR A 46 15.88 0.09 15.49
CA THR A 46 17.05 0.94 15.77
C THR A 46 17.63 0.65 17.15
N ILE A 47 16.80 0.54 18.19
CA ILE A 47 17.26 0.22 19.55
C ILE A 47 17.92 -1.16 19.58
N ASN A 48 17.28 -2.18 19.00
CA ASN A 48 17.80 -3.55 19.03
C ASN A 48 19.13 -3.68 18.26
N SER A 49 19.28 -2.98 17.14
CA SER A 49 20.50 -3.04 16.32
C SER A 49 21.68 -2.31 16.95
N ASN A 50 21.45 -1.20 17.65
CA ASN A 50 22.52 -0.39 18.23
C ASN A 50 22.80 -0.72 19.70
N PHE A 51 21.80 -1.23 20.44
CA PHE A 51 21.89 -1.51 21.87
C PHE A 51 21.15 -2.80 22.23
N PRO A 52 21.65 -3.98 21.84
CA PRO A 52 20.91 -5.24 21.93
C PRO A 52 20.50 -5.63 23.36
N THR A 53 21.32 -5.34 24.37
CA THR A 53 20.99 -5.59 25.79
C THR A 53 19.87 -4.66 26.28
N LEU A 54 19.95 -3.37 25.96
CA LEU A 54 18.90 -2.40 26.27
C LEU A 54 17.61 -2.72 25.51
N GLY A 55 17.72 -3.13 24.24
CA GLY A 55 16.59 -3.58 23.42
C GLY A 55 15.87 -4.78 24.00
N ALA A 56 16.59 -5.75 24.55
CA ALA A 56 16.00 -6.89 25.25
C ALA A 56 15.20 -6.46 26.50
N ILE A 57 15.73 -5.52 27.30
CA ILE A 57 15.05 -4.96 28.47
C ILE A 57 13.81 -4.17 28.05
N ILE A 58 13.93 -3.27 27.07
CA ILE A 58 12.83 -2.46 26.56
C ILE A 58 11.73 -3.35 26.01
N ARG A 59 12.07 -4.37 25.21
CA ARG A 59 11.10 -5.34 24.68
C ARG A 59 10.39 -6.11 25.79
N ARG A 60 11.10 -6.47 26.86
CA ARG A 60 10.55 -7.31 27.94
C ARG A 60 9.68 -6.54 28.94
N TYR A 61 9.99 -5.27 29.19
CA TYR A 61 9.39 -4.50 30.29
C TYR A 61 8.70 -3.19 29.87
N ILE A 62 9.06 -2.60 28.72
CA ILE A 62 8.57 -1.28 28.32
C ILE A 62 7.56 -1.37 27.17
N VAL A 63 7.76 -2.28 26.21
CA VAL A 63 6.84 -2.40 25.06
C VAL A 63 5.45 -2.81 25.58
N PRO A 64 4.43 -1.93 25.43
CA PRO A 64 3.09 -2.24 25.90
C PRO A 64 2.46 -3.36 25.07
N GLN A 65 1.67 -4.21 25.73
CA GLN A 65 0.96 -5.30 25.07
C GLN A 65 0.06 -4.81 23.93
N SER A 66 -0.52 -3.61 24.04
CA SER A 66 -1.33 -3.00 22.99
C SER A 66 -0.60 -2.87 21.65
N LEU A 67 0.70 -2.57 21.64
CA LEU A 67 1.50 -2.50 20.41
C LEU A 67 1.73 -3.89 19.81
N MET A 68 1.91 -4.91 20.64
CA MET A 68 2.04 -6.29 20.18
C MET A 68 0.73 -6.78 19.55
N GLU A 69 -0.40 -6.46 20.17
CA GLU A 69 -1.73 -6.79 19.65
C GLU A 69 -2.04 -6.04 18.34
N GLN A 70 -1.65 -4.77 18.20
CA GLN A 70 -1.77 -4.05 16.93
C GLN A 70 -0.96 -4.68 15.80
N ARG A 71 0.27 -5.15 16.08
CA ARG A 71 1.07 -5.89 15.09
C ARG A 71 0.41 -7.21 14.68
N LYS A 72 -0.08 -7.98 15.65
CA LYS A 72 -0.80 -9.23 15.38
C LYS A 72 -2.07 -8.98 14.56
N MET A 73 -2.83 -7.95 14.92
CA MET A 73 -4.00 -7.51 14.17
C MET A 73 -3.63 -7.15 12.73
N HIS A 74 -2.60 -6.32 12.52
CA HIS A 74 -2.16 -5.94 11.18
C HIS A 74 -1.78 -7.15 10.32
N ALA A 75 -0.99 -8.08 10.88
CA ALA A 75 -0.61 -9.31 10.21
C ALA A 75 -1.81 -10.24 9.93
N ALA A 76 -2.74 -10.36 10.88
CA ALA A 76 -3.93 -11.18 10.74
C ALA A 76 -4.87 -10.64 9.63
N TYR A 77 -5.10 -9.34 9.59
CA TYR A 77 -5.91 -8.70 8.54
C TYR A 77 -5.29 -8.90 7.15
N ALA A 78 -3.97 -8.68 7.02
CA ALA A 78 -3.29 -8.89 5.74
C ALA A 78 -3.36 -10.37 5.32
N LYS A 79 -3.12 -11.28 6.27
CA LYS A 79 -3.23 -12.72 6.05
C LYS A 79 -4.63 -13.11 5.56
N GLU A 80 -5.67 -12.69 6.26
CA GLU A 80 -7.06 -13.03 5.93
C GLU A 80 -7.43 -12.57 4.51
N ARG A 81 -7.03 -11.36 4.12
CA ARG A 81 -7.32 -10.85 2.77
C ARG A 81 -6.52 -11.55 1.69
N VAL A 82 -5.24 -11.87 1.95
CA VAL A 82 -4.45 -12.69 1.01
C VAL A 82 -5.09 -14.07 0.87
N ASP A 83 -5.45 -14.74 1.96
CA ASP A 83 -6.07 -16.07 1.91
C ASP A 83 -7.42 -16.03 1.17
N SER A 84 -8.26 -15.04 1.45
CA SER A 84 -9.52 -14.81 0.74
C SER A 84 -9.29 -14.62 -0.76
N ARG A 85 -8.24 -13.90 -1.15
CA ARG A 85 -7.87 -13.72 -2.55
C ARG A 85 -7.36 -15.01 -3.18
N LEU A 86 -6.50 -15.76 -2.50
CA LEU A 86 -5.92 -17.01 -3.00
C LEU A 86 -6.96 -18.15 -3.12
N ALA A 87 -8.00 -18.13 -2.28
CA ALA A 87 -9.11 -19.09 -2.36
C ALA A 87 -10.01 -18.89 -3.60
N LYS A 88 -9.99 -17.70 -4.22
CA LYS A 88 -10.77 -17.39 -5.42
C LYS A 88 -10.03 -17.85 -6.68
N GLN A 89 -10.68 -18.69 -7.49
CA GLN A 89 -10.22 -18.96 -8.85
C GLN A 89 -10.60 -17.80 -9.77
N THR A 90 -9.61 -17.06 -10.26
CA THR A 90 -9.83 -15.91 -11.13
C THR A 90 -8.60 -15.66 -12.00
N ASP A 91 -8.85 -15.19 -13.22
CA ASP A 91 -7.81 -14.77 -14.17
C ASP A 91 -7.53 -13.26 -14.11
N ARG A 92 -8.07 -12.57 -13.10
CA ARG A 92 -7.86 -11.14 -12.90
C ARG A 92 -6.36 -10.81 -12.91
N PRO A 93 -5.91 -9.83 -13.70
CA PRO A 93 -4.51 -9.42 -13.71
C PRO A 93 -4.19 -8.63 -12.44
N ASP A 94 -3.85 -9.35 -11.37
CA ASP A 94 -3.38 -8.78 -10.11
C ASP A 94 -2.08 -9.46 -9.65
N ILE A 95 -1.50 -8.94 -8.58
CA ILE A 95 -0.18 -9.35 -8.09
C ILE A 95 -0.13 -10.87 -7.88
N TRP A 96 -1.13 -11.44 -7.22
CA TRP A 96 -1.12 -12.86 -6.91
C TRP A 96 -1.37 -13.73 -8.13
N THR A 97 -2.19 -13.32 -9.09
CA THR A 97 -2.31 -14.05 -10.36
C THR A 97 -0.96 -14.16 -11.06
N PHE A 98 -0.17 -13.07 -11.11
CA PHE A 98 1.16 -13.12 -11.73
C PHE A 98 2.17 -13.97 -10.95
N VAL A 99 2.14 -13.90 -9.62
CA VAL A 99 2.99 -14.74 -8.75
C VAL A 99 2.62 -16.22 -8.89
N LEU A 100 1.33 -16.55 -8.81
CA LEU A 100 0.83 -17.92 -8.87
C LEU A 100 1.11 -18.61 -10.20
N ARG A 101 1.09 -17.87 -11.32
CA ARG A 101 1.45 -18.40 -12.66
C ARG A 101 2.84 -19.01 -12.74
N HIS A 102 3.76 -18.61 -11.87
CA HIS A 102 5.15 -19.07 -11.87
C HIS A 102 5.51 -19.84 -10.59
N ASN A 103 4.52 -20.14 -9.73
CA ASN A 103 4.80 -20.66 -8.40
C ASN A 103 5.39 -22.09 -8.41
N ASP A 104 5.02 -22.87 -9.42
CA ASP A 104 5.47 -24.26 -9.58
C ASP A 104 6.92 -24.40 -10.09
N SER A 105 7.58 -23.27 -10.42
CA SER A 105 8.95 -23.24 -10.96
C SER A 105 10.05 -23.54 -9.91
N GLY A 106 9.69 -23.83 -8.66
CA GLY A 106 10.62 -23.98 -7.54
C GLY A 106 11.23 -22.65 -7.04
N LYS A 107 10.90 -21.52 -7.68
CA LYS A 107 11.24 -20.15 -7.26
C LYS A 107 10.01 -19.34 -6.84
N GLY A 108 8.90 -20.04 -6.59
CA GLY A 108 7.65 -19.46 -6.14
C GLY A 108 7.71 -18.89 -4.73
N MET A 109 6.66 -18.18 -4.35
CA MET A 109 6.49 -17.63 -3.01
C MET A 109 5.66 -18.61 -2.17
N ASN A 110 6.07 -18.86 -0.93
CA ASN A 110 5.25 -19.63 0.00
C ASN A 110 4.16 -18.76 0.64
N SER A 111 3.16 -19.39 1.26
CA SER A 111 2.02 -18.66 1.85
C SER A 111 2.44 -17.61 2.89
N GLY A 112 3.43 -17.91 3.74
CA GLY A 112 3.92 -16.95 4.73
C GLY A 112 4.61 -15.74 4.10
N GLU A 113 5.37 -15.96 3.02
CA GLU A 113 5.96 -14.88 2.24
C GLU A 113 4.87 -14.04 1.54
N MET A 114 3.82 -14.66 1.01
CA MET A 114 2.69 -13.93 0.41
C MET A 114 1.97 -13.06 1.46
N HIS A 115 1.74 -13.59 2.68
CA HIS A 115 1.15 -12.81 3.78
C HIS A 115 2.01 -11.60 4.15
N ALA A 116 3.32 -11.81 4.29
CA ALA A 116 4.26 -10.73 4.61
C ALA A 116 4.33 -9.68 3.51
N ASN A 117 4.38 -10.10 2.24
CA ASN A 117 4.40 -9.20 1.09
C ASN A 117 3.08 -8.44 0.93
N GLY A 118 1.93 -9.09 1.17
CA GLY A 118 0.63 -8.42 1.14
C GLY A 118 0.52 -7.30 2.18
N ALA A 119 1.00 -7.54 3.40
CA ALA A 119 1.09 -6.50 4.43
C ALA A 119 2.04 -5.35 4.01
N PHE A 120 3.19 -5.71 3.44
CA PHE A 120 4.21 -4.74 3.03
C PHE A 120 3.76 -3.87 1.85
N LEU A 121 3.11 -4.44 0.82
CA LEU A 121 2.61 -3.71 -0.35
C LEU A 121 1.60 -2.63 0.04
N MET A 122 0.73 -2.93 1.00
CA MET A 122 -0.25 -1.98 1.53
C MET A 122 0.39 -0.79 2.23
N LEU A 123 1.57 -0.96 2.81
CA LEU A 123 2.34 0.13 3.39
C LEU A 123 3.11 0.88 2.29
N ALA A 124 3.91 0.15 1.51
CA ALA A 124 4.90 0.73 0.62
C ALA A 124 4.28 1.48 -0.58
N GLY A 125 3.19 0.96 -1.14
CA GLY A 125 2.58 1.50 -2.36
C GLY A 125 1.60 2.66 -2.15
N THR A 126 1.13 2.85 -0.91
CA THR A 126 0.03 3.78 -0.61
C THR A 126 0.54 5.14 -0.17
N GLU A 127 1.23 5.21 0.97
CA GLU A 127 1.67 6.46 1.61
C GLU A 127 2.66 7.24 0.74
N THR A 128 3.58 6.55 0.06
CA THR A 128 4.58 7.17 -0.83
C THR A 128 3.91 7.86 -2.02
N THR A 129 3.02 7.15 -2.71
CA THR A 129 2.24 7.67 -3.85
C THR A 129 1.33 8.81 -3.41
N ALA A 130 0.64 8.68 -2.28
CA ALA A 130 -0.23 9.74 -1.77
C ALA A 130 0.55 11.01 -1.38
N THR A 131 1.74 10.85 -0.80
CA THR A 131 2.66 11.96 -0.50
C THR A 131 3.11 12.65 -1.79
N LEU A 132 3.52 11.86 -2.79
CA LEU A 132 3.90 12.38 -4.10
C LEU A 132 2.76 13.17 -4.74
N LEU A 133 1.54 12.63 -4.78
CA LEU A 133 0.39 13.31 -5.36
C LEU A 133 0.02 14.59 -4.59
N SER A 134 0.14 14.56 -3.26
CA SER A 134 -0.08 15.75 -2.42
C SER A 134 0.94 16.85 -2.74
N GLY A 135 2.22 16.48 -2.86
CA GLY A 135 3.29 17.41 -3.24
C GLY A 135 3.12 17.93 -4.68
N LEU A 136 2.80 17.06 -5.62
CA LEU A 136 2.52 17.42 -7.01
C LEU A 136 1.40 18.45 -7.09
N THR A 137 0.26 18.18 -6.45
CA THR A 137 -0.89 19.11 -6.45
C THR A 137 -0.52 20.46 -5.81
N TYR A 138 0.23 20.44 -4.70
CA TYR A 138 0.74 21.67 -4.10
C TYR A 138 1.62 22.48 -5.08
N HIS A 139 2.58 21.82 -5.74
CA HIS A 139 3.49 22.48 -6.67
C HIS A 139 2.78 22.99 -7.92
N LEU A 140 1.79 22.27 -8.44
CA LEU A 140 0.99 22.72 -9.58
C LEU A 140 0.15 23.96 -9.22
N LEU A 141 -0.49 23.97 -8.05
CA LEU A 141 -1.27 25.13 -7.59
C LEU A 141 -0.40 26.37 -7.32
N ARG A 142 0.87 26.15 -6.95
CA ARG A 142 1.88 27.23 -6.78
C ARG A 142 2.43 27.76 -8.10
N ASN A 143 2.29 27.02 -9.21
CA ASN A 143 2.86 27.36 -10.51
C ASN A 143 1.77 27.24 -11.59
N PRO A 144 0.88 28.26 -11.73
CA PRO A 144 -0.29 28.18 -12.60
C PRO A 144 0.02 27.89 -14.07
N ASP A 145 1.17 28.35 -14.58
CA ASP A 145 1.62 28.06 -15.94
C ASP A 145 1.88 26.55 -16.15
N LYS A 146 2.44 25.87 -15.15
CA LYS A 146 2.66 24.41 -15.19
C LYS A 146 1.36 23.64 -15.07
N LEU A 147 0.45 24.07 -14.18
CA LEU A 147 -0.88 23.49 -14.07
C LEU A 147 -1.67 23.64 -15.37
N GLN A 148 -1.62 24.81 -16.01
CA GLN A 148 -2.28 25.05 -17.29
C GLN A 148 -1.71 24.16 -18.39
N LYS A 149 -0.36 24.03 -18.46
CA LYS A 149 0.29 23.13 -19.43
C LYS A 149 -0.19 21.68 -19.25
N LEU A 150 -0.11 21.13 -18.03
CA LEU A 150 -0.53 19.75 -17.76
C LEU A 150 -2.04 19.55 -18.03
N THR A 151 -2.86 20.52 -17.67
CA THR A 151 -4.31 20.46 -17.92
C THR A 151 -4.60 20.44 -19.41
N ALA A 152 -3.95 21.32 -20.19
CA ALA A 152 -4.12 21.37 -21.64
C ALA A 152 -3.65 20.07 -22.29
N GLU A 153 -2.51 19.53 -21.86
CA GLU A 153 -1.97 18.26 -22.34
C GLU A 153 -2.97 17.11 -22.14
N ILE A 154 -3.46 16.90 -20.91
CA ILE A 154 -4.41 15.82 -20.61
C ILE A 154 -5.73 16.02 -21.36
N ARG A 155 -6.31 17.23 -21.32
CA ARG A 155 -7.65 17.50 -21.86
C ARG A 155 -7.71 17.60 -23.38
N SER A 156 -6.60 17.90 -24.05
CA SER A 156 -6.51 17.87 -25.52
C SER A 156 -6.17 16.49 -26.07
N THR A 157 -5.50 15.65 -25.28
CA THR A 157 -5.11 14.29 -25.70
C THR A 157 -6.25 13.28 -25.56
N PHE A 158 -7.05 13.38 -24.48
CA PHE A 158 -8.09 12.40 -24.17
C PHE A 158 -9.49 13.02 -24.22
N ALA A 159 -10.36 12.47 -25.07
CA ALA A 159 -11.75 12.89 -25.16
C ALA A 159 -12.58 12.35 -23.99
N SER A 160 -12.23 11.17 -23.49
CA SER A 160 -12.90 10.51 -22.37
C SER A 160 -11.90 9.81 -21.43
N PRO A 161 -12.29 9.50 -20.18
CA PRO A 161 -11.49 8.67 -19.29
C PRO A 161 -11.18 7.28 -19.86
N ASP A 162 -12.07 6.71 -20.68
CA ASP A 162 -11.88 5.38 -21.27
C ASP A 162 -10.72 5.33 -22.28
N ASP A 163 -10.32 6.49 -22.82
CA ASP A 163 -9.15 6.61 -23.70
C ASP A 163 -7.82 6.55 -22.93
N MET A 164 -7.87 6.66 -21.60
CA MET A 164 -6.70 6.64 -20.71
C MET A 164 -6.33 5.20 -20.35
N ASN A 165 -5.45 4.60 -21.15
CA ASN A 165 -4.90 3.26 -20.91
C ASN A 165 -3.38 3.32 -20.77
N MET A 166 -2.78 2.20 -20.34
CA MET A 166 -1.34 2.12 -20.08
C MET A 166 -0.47 2.57 -21.26
N LEU A 167 -0.89 2.30 -22.50
CA LEU A 167 -0.13 2.68 -23.69
C LEU A 167 -0.30 4.16 -24.04
N SER A 168 -1.51 4.70 -23.91
CA SER A 168 -1.79 6.09 -24.25
C SER A 168 -1.22 7.07 -23.21
N LEU A 169 -1.29 6.71 -21.93
CA LEU A 169 -0.68 7.48 -20.83
C LEU A 169 0.85 7.54 -20.94
N GLY A 170 1.50 6.45 -21.38
CA GLY A 170 2.96 6.40 -21.56
C GLY A 170 3.51 7.27 -22.70
N ARG A 171 2.65 7.95 -23.46
CA ARG A 171 3.02 8.80 -24.61
C ARG A 171 2.84 10.30 -24.35
N LEU A 172 2.43 10.69 -23.13
CA LEU A 172 2.32 12.08 -22.70
C LEU A 172 3.71 12.76 -22.67
N THR A 173 3.78 14.08 -22.91
CA THR A 173 5.01 14.89 -23.13
C THR A 173 5.01 16.25 -22.42
#